data_AF-E1X3T3-F1
#
_entry.id   AF-E1X3T3-F1
#
_cell.length_a   1.000
_cell.length_b   1.000
_cell.length_c   1.000
_cell.angle_alpha   90.00
_cell.angle_beta   90.00
_cell.angle_gamma   90.00
#
_symmetry.space_group_name_H-M   'P 1'
#
loop_
_entity.id
_entity.type
_entity.pdbx_description
1 polymer ?
#
loop_
_entity_poly.entity_id
_entity_poly.type
_entity_poly.pdbx_seq_one_letter_code
_entity_poly.pdbx_strand_id
1 'polypeptide(L)'
;MESAQMSSSQSDANAAYERLMSVTNAVGKKHFIDDPTAYQVQIRPDKSVSPGKFLNDPLIPGGYKAHPTTIRAMKKDIFAAGSELFEDLEFIINCDSCKAELDLQFWHFCPFCEAQFPKSCVK
;
A
#
# COMPACT_ATOMS: atom_id res chain seq x y z
N MET A 1 -50.03 1.54 -10.47
CA MET A 1 -49.28 2.13 -11.60
C MET A 1 -49.17 3.60 -11.23
N GLU A 2 -48.00 4.14 -10.91
CA GLU A 2 -46.78 4.17 -11.72
C GLU A 2 -45.56 4.39 -10.82
N SER A 3 -44.48 3.68 -11.10
CA SER A 3 -43.20 3.79 -10.41
C SER A 3 -42.42 4.96 -11.01
N ALA A 4 -41.95 5.91 -10.19
CA ALA A 4 -40.95 6.90 -10.61
C ALA A 4 -39.58 6.48 -10.07
N GLN A 5 -38.72 6.01 -10.97
CA GLN A 5 -37.36 5.54 -10.70
C GLN A 5 -36.40 6.71 -10.42
N MET A 6 -35.55 6.50 -9.42
CA MET A 6 -34.34 7.27 -9.11
C MET A 6 -33.35 7.30 -10.29
N SER A 7 -32.88 8.49 -10.69
CA SER A 7 -31.72 8.67 -11.56
C SER A 7 -31.07 10.05 -11.34
N SER A 8 -30.19 10.17 -10.35
CA SER A 8 -29.47 11.44 -10.05
C SER A 8 -28.00 11.24 -9.64
N SER A 9 -27.39 10.09 -9.87
CA SER A 9 -26.09 9.74 -9.26
C SER A 9 -24.85 9.97 -10.14
N GLN A 10 -25.00 10.26 -11.44
CA GLN A 10 -23.87 10.22 -12.38
C GLN A 10 -23.40 11.60 -12.88
N SER A 11 -24.30 12.59 -12.97
CA SER A 11 -23.94 13.99 -13.30
C SER A 11 -23.15 14.67 -12.19
N ASP A 12 -23.55 14.40 -10.95
CA ASP A 12 -23.00 15.07 -9.77
C ASP A 12 -21.59 14.57 -9.44
N ALA A 13 -21.33 13.28 -9.72
CA ALA A 13 -20.01 12.67 -9.58
C ALA A 13 -19.01 13.24 -10.60
N ASN A 14 -19.42 13.44 -11.85
CA ASN A 14 -18.56 14.02 -12.89
C ASN A 14 -18.23 15.48 -12.59
N ALA A 15 -19.21 16.27 -12.15
CA ALA A 15 -18.98 17.67 -11.77
C ALA A 15 -18.04 17.79 -10.55
N ALA A 16 -18.14 16.87 -9.59
CA ALA A 16 -17.23 16.81 -8.44
C ALA A 16 -15.81 16.42 -8.87
N TYR A 17 -15.67 15.44 -9.76
CA TYR A 17 -14.38 15.03 -10.32
C TYR A 17 -13.68 16.18 -11.06
N GLU A 18 -14.40 16.90 -11.94
CA GLU A 18 -13.83 18.05 -12.65
C GLU A 18 -13.35 19.14 -11.70
N ARG A 19 -14.11 19.42 -10.63
CA ARG A 19 -13.68 20.38 -9.58
C ARG A 19 -12.40 19.92 -8.90
N LEU A 20 -12.29 18.65 -8.52
CA LEU A 20 -11.09 18.10 -7.88
C LEU A 20 -9.87 18.20 -8.80
N MET A 21 -10.01 17.83 -10.08
CA MET A 21 -8.90 17.89 -11.04
C MET A 21 -8.47 19.33 -11.37
N SER A 22 -9.33 20.33 -11.12
CA SER A 22 -8.99 21.75 -11.25
C SER A 22 -8.20 22.32 -10.08
N VAL A 23 -8.12 21.62 -8.94
CA VAL A 23 -7.39 22.10 -7.76
C VAL A 23 -5.88 22.03 -8.00
N THR A 24 -5.19 23.13 -7.70
CA THR A 24 -3.73 23.24 -7.74
C THR A 24 -3.14 23.31 -6.34
N ASN A 25 -1.88 22.88 -6.19
CA ASN A 25 -1.13 23.08 -4.96
C ASN A 25 -0.65 24.53 -4.82
N ALA A 26 -0.03 24.88 -3.68
CA ALA A 26 0.45 26.23 -3.37
C ALA A 26 1.46 26.81 -4.38
N VAL A 27 2.04 25.97 -5.25
CA VAL A 27 2.99 26.35 -6.32
C VAL A 27 2.37 26.27 -7.72
N GLY A 28 1.04 26.15 -7.82
CA GLY A 28 0.30 26.20 -9.09
C GLY A 28 0.37 24.94 -9.95
N LYS A 29 0.88 23.82 -9.43
CA LYS A 29 0.88 22.52 -10.13
C LYS A 29 -0.40 21.74 -9.85
N LYS A 30 -0.79 20.85 -10.77
CA LYS A 30 -1.90 19.91 -10.57
C LYS A 30 -1.71 19.19 -9.22
N HIS A 31 -2.74 19.24 -8.37
CA HIS A 31 -2.70 18.61 -7.06
C HIS A 31 -2.84 17.09 -7.16
N PHE A 32 -3.53 16.61 -8.20
CA PHE A 32 -3.78 15.20 -8.45
C PHE A 32 -3.10 14.75 -9.75
N ILE A 33 -2.55 13.53 -9.74
CA ILE A 33 -1.89 12.92 -10.89
C ILE A 33 -2.91 12.01 -11.58
N ASP A 34 -3.19 12.27 -12.86
CA ASP A 34 -4.18 11.52 -13.65
C ASP A 34 -3.68 10.12 -14.08
N ASP A 35 -2.37 9.87 -14.03
CA ASP A 35 -1.76 8.62 -14.49
C ASP A 35 -1.06 7.89 -13.34
N PRO A 36 -1.73 6.94 -12.66
CA PRO A 36 -1.11 6.12 -11.63
C PRO A 36 -0.07 5.19 -12.26
N THR A 37 1.21 5.42 -12.00
CA THR A 37 2.28 4.54 -12.47
C THR A 37 2.30 3.24 -11.68
N ALA A 38 2.09 2.11 -12.36
CA ALA A 38 2.27 0.79 -11.77
C ALA A 38 3.73 0.35 -11.83
N TYR A 39 4.31 -0.01 -10.68
CA TYR A 39 5.64 -0.59 -10.59
C TYR A 39 5.56 -2.08 -10.25
N GLN A 40 6.26 -2.91 -11.02
CA GLN A 40 6.34 -4.35 -10.78
C GLN A 40 7.72 -4.69 -10.23
N VAL A 41 7.78 -5.19 -9.00
CA VAL A 41 9.02 -5.55 -8.31
C VAL A 41 9.19 -7.06 -8.32
N GLN A 42 10.34 -7.54 -8.81
CA GLN A 42 10.66 -8.98 -8.80
C GLN A 42 11.33 -9.36 -7.48
N ILE A 43 10.75 -10.33 -6.77
CA ILE A 43 11.30 -10.82 -5.49
C ILE A 43 11.52 -12.33 -5.57
N ARG A 44 12.78 -12.77 -5.48
CA ARG A 44 13.15 -14.18 -5.46
C ARG A 44 13.22 -14.73 -4.03
N PRO A 45 12.66 -15.93 -3.76
CA PRO A 45 12.78 -16.55 -2.45
C PRO A 45 14.22 -17.01 -2.18
N ASP A 46 14.75 -16.68 -1.00
CA ASP A 46 16.07 -17.09 -0.52
C ASP A 46 16.02 -17.31 1.00
N LYS A 47 16.20 -18.56 1.45
CA LYS A 47 16.18 -18.93 2.88
C LYS A 47 17.40 -18.43 3.67
N SER A 48 18.46 -17.98 2.99
CA SER A 48 19.63 -17.38 3.67
C SER A 48 19.37 -15.95 4.14
N VAL A 49 18.34 -15.28 3.61
CA VAL A 49 17.94 -13.94 4.03
C VAL A 49 17.16 -14.05 5.34
N SER A 50 17.50 -13.21 6.33
CA SER A 50 16.74 -13.16 7.57
C SER A 50 15.30 -12.70 7.31
N PRO A 51 14.30 -13.25 8.04
CA PRO A 51 12.93 -12.78 7.93
C PRO A 51 12.77 -11.27 8.19
N GLY A 52 11.83 -10.64 7.50
CA GLY A 52 11.53 -9.21 7.56
C GLY A 52 12.51 -8.33 6.77
N LYS A 53 13.40 -8.92 5.97
CA LYS A 53 14.38 -8.17 5.16
C LYS A 53 14.23 -8.46 3.66
N PHE A 54 14.56 -7.43 2.88
CA PHE A 54 14.76 -7.51 1.45
C PHE A 54 16.19 -7.08 1.13
N LEU A 55 16.89 -7.86 0.31
CA LEU A 55 18.23 -7.56 -0.16
C LEU A 55 18.22 -7.48 -1.68
N ASN A 56 19.09 -6.67 -2.28
CA ASN A 56 19.22 -6.65 -3.74
C ASN A 56 19.61 -8.04 -4.26
N ASP A 57 18.98 -8.46 -5.36
CA ASP A 57 19.30 -9.73 -6.01
C ASP A 57 20.49 -9.54 -6.97
N PRO A 58 21.63 -10.23 -6.77
CA PRO A 58 22.75 -10.15 -7.71
C PRO A 58 22.44 -10.78 -9.07
N LEU A 59 21.40 -11.62 -9.18
CA LEU A 59 21.04 -12.32 -10.42
C LEU A 59 20.00 -11.57 -11.26
N ILE A 60 19.18 -10.73 -10.62
CA ILE A 60 18.07 -10.02 -11.27
C ILE A 60 18.30 -8.52 -11.07
N PRO A 61 18.77 -7.79 -12.10
CA PRO A 61 18.95 -6.35 -12.02
C PRO A 61 17.66 -5.62 -11.61
N GLY A 62 17.73 -4.81 -10.55
CA GLY A 62 16.56 -4.14 -9.98
C GLY A 62 15.59 -5.05 -9.21
N GLY A 63 15.90 -6.34 -9.10
CA GLY A 63 15.15 -7.30 -8.29
C GLY A 63 15.69 -7.41 -6.87
N TYR A 64 14.88 -8.02 -6.01
CA TYR A 64 15.21 -8.28 -4.62
C TYR A 64 15.15 -9.78 -4.33
N LYS A 65 15.77 -10.17 -3.22
CA LYS A 65 15.61 -11.48 -2.61
C LYS A 65 15.20 -11.34 -1.16
N ALA A 66 14.34 -12.25 -0.71
CA ALA A 66 13.79 -12.22 0.63
C ALA A 66 13.48 -13.62 1.14
N HIS A 67 13.35 -13.76 2.47
CA HIS A 67 12.93 -15.01 3.06
C HIS A 67 11.52 -15.38 2.58
N PRO A 68 11.22 -16.66 2.27
CA PRO A 68 9.88 -17.08 1.83
C PRO A 68 8.76 -16.64 2.79
N THR A 69 9.01 -16.65 4.10
CA THR A 69 8.07 -16.13 5.10
C THR A 69 7.77 -14.66 4.90
N THR A 70 8.77 -13.83 4.60
CA THR A 70 8.60 -12.40 4.35
C THR A 70 7.78 -12.14 3.11
N ILE A 71 8.01 -12.91 2.04
CA ILE A 71 7.23 -12.81 0.80
C ILE A 71 5.76 -13.16 1.05
N ARG A 72 5.47 -14.18 1.88
CA ARG A 72 4.08 -14.53 2.26
C ARG A 72 3.43 -13.50 3.19
N ALA A 73 4.21 -12.89 4.06
CA ALA A 73 3.74 -11.90 5.02
C ALA A 73 3.37 -10.58 4.34
N MET A 74 4.03 -10.23 3.23
CA MET A 74 3.84 -8.95 2.55
C MET A 74 2.51 -8.92 1.77
N LYS A 75 1.84 -7.76 1.76
CA LYS A 75 0.74 -7.50 0.84
C LYS A 75 1.28 -7.39 -0.59
N LYS A 76 0.54 -7.94 -1.57
CA LYS A 76 0.99 -7.97 -2.98
C LYS A 76 0.88 -6.62 -3.67
N ASP A 77 -0.17 -5.88 -3.33
CA ASP A 77 -0.46 -4.57 -3.89
C ASP A 77 -0.26 -3.52 -2.79
N ILE A 78 0.81 -2.74 -2.93
CA ILE A 78 1.17 -1.67 -2.01
C ILE A 78 0.95 -0.35 -2.75
N PHE A 79 0.08 0.49 -2.18
CA PHE A 79 -0.10 1.84 -2.67
C PHE A 79 0.97 2.74 -2.06
N ALA A 80 1.79 3.32 -2.91
CA ALA A 80 2.67 4.43 -2.57
C ALA A 80 2.18 5.64 -3.36
N ALA A 81 1.81 6.73 -2.68
CA ALA A 81 1.80 8.02 -3.35
C ALA A 81 3.26 8.57 -3.36
N GLY A 82 3.57 9.64 -4.07
CA GLY A 82 4.95 10.15 -4.19
C GLY A 82 5.57 10.61 -2.86
N SER A 83 6.89 10.79 -2.84
CA SER A 83 7.79 10.97 -1.67
C SER A 83 7.46 12.02 -0.59
N GLU A 84 6.35 12.74 -0.64
CA GLU A 84 6.13 13.94 0.18
C GLU A 84 4.99 13.87 1.22
N LEU A 85 4.31 12.73 1.46
CA LEU A 85 3.06 12.74 2.28
C LEU A 85 2.73 11.48 3.15
N PHE A 86 3.66 10.57 3.48
CA PHE A 86 3.30 9.30 4.20
C PHE A 86 3.45 9.25 5.70
N GLU A 87 4.16 10.18 6.35
CA GLU A 87 4.39 10.09 7.80
C GLU A 87 3.06 10.02 8.58
N ASP A 88 2.02 10.71 8.09
CA ASP A 88 0.68 10.71 8.69
C ASP A 88 -0.16 9.45 8.39
N LEU A 89 0.29 8.60 7.46
CA LEU A 89 -0.44 7.42 7.01
C LEU A 89 0.08 6.13 7.66
N GLU A 90 1.28 6.15 8.23
CA GLU A 90 1.88 4.99 8.90
C GLU A 90 0.94 4.43 9.96
N PHE A 91 0.79 3.10 9.99
CA PHE A 91 0.05 2.43 11.06
C PHE A 91 0.96 1.49 11.83
N ILE A 92 1.79 2.11 12.67
CA ILE A 92 2.81 1.41 13.46
C ILE A 92 2.18 0.62 14.61
N ILE A 93 2.55 -0.65 14.71
CA ILE A 93 2.24 -1.53 15.83
C ILE A 93 3.50 -2.22 16.34
N ASN A 94 3.43 -2.73 17.57
CA ASN A 94 4.40 -3.68 18.08
C ASN A 94 3.80 -5.09 18.05
N CYS A 95 4.50 -6.04 17.44
CA CYS A 95 4.06 -7.43 17.42
C CYS A 95 4.00 -8.00 18.84
N ASP A 96 2.86 -8.55 19.26
CA ASP A 96 2.70 -9.08 20.61
C ASP A 96 3.64 -10.25 20.94
N SER A 97 4.04 -11.03 19.93
CA SER A 97 4.90 -12.20 20.10
C SER A 97 6.38 -11.83 20.14
N CYS A 98 6.90 -11.20 19.09
CA CYS A 98 8.34 -10.93 18.94
C CYS A 98 8.76 -9.49 19.28
N LYS A 99 7.80 -8.62 19.60
CA LYS A 99 8.01 -7.19 19.93
C LYS A 99 8.66 -6.35 18.83
N ALA A 100 8.74 -6.87 17.61
CA ALA A 100 9.16 -6.09 16.45
C ALA A 100 8.14 -4.98 16.15
N GLU A 101 8.65 -3.79 15.88
CA GLU A 101 7.89 -2.65 15.36
C GLU A 101 7.62 -2.86 13.87
N LEU A 102 6.37 -2.65 13.45
CA LEU A 102 5.88 -2.95 12.11
C LEU A 102 4.84 -1.93 11.68
N ASP A 103 4.91 -1.50 10.42
CA ASP A 103 3.81 -0.78 9.79
C ASP A 103 2.80 -1.76 9.15
N LEU A 104 1.58 -1.80 9.69
CA LEU A 104 0.50 -2.67 9.21
C LEU A 104 0.07 -2.41 7.77
N GLN A 105 0.45 -1.28 7.18
CA GLN A 105 0.18 -1.00 5.79
C GLN A 105 0.77 -2.07 4.86
N PHE A 106 1.90 -2.67 5.21
CA PHE A 106 2.64 -3.56 4.30
C PHE A 106 2.45 -5.06 4.56
N TRP A 107 1.86 -5.46 5.69
CA TRP A 107 1.91 -6.85 6.16
C TRP A 107 0.52 -7.46 6.44
N HIS A 108 0.36 -8.74 6.11
CA HIS A 108 -0.78 -9.58 6.51
C HIS A 108 -0.60 -10.20 7.90
N PHE A 109 0.65 -10.51 8.27
CA PHE A 109 1.05 -11.05 9.56
C PHE A 109 2.52 -10.69 9.83
N CYS A 110 3.02 -10.93 11.05
CA CYS A 110 4.38 -10.56 11.43
C CYS A 110 5.42 -11.28 10.55
N PRO A 111 6.25 -10.57 9.75
CA PRO A 111 7.22 -11.21 8.86
C PRO A 111 8.38 -11.88 9.61
N PHE A 112 8.55 -11.59 10.90
CA PHE A 112 9.62 -12.12 11.75
C PHE A 112 9.25 -13.42 12.46
N CYS A 113 8.02 -13.55 12.96
CA CYS A 113 7.60 -14.68 13.80
C CYS A 113 6.29 -15.36 13.35
N GLU A 114 5.70 -14.92 12.23
CA GLU A 114 4.46 -15.48 11.65
C GLU A 114 3.20 -15.28 12.51
N ALA A 115 3.30 -14.54 13.62
CA ALA A 115 2.17 -14.18 14.46
C ALA A 115 1.14 -13.34 13.69
N GLN A 116 -0.14 -13.70 13.84
CA GLN A 116 -1.27 -12.96 13.28
C GLN A 116 -1.48 -11.66 14.04
N PHE A 117 -1.93 -10.62 13.34
CA PHE A 117 -2.26 -9.34 13.98
C PHE A 117 -3.65 -9.41 14.62
N PRO A 118 -3.88 -8.72 15.76
CA PRO A 118 -5.18 -8.66 16.40
C PRO A 118 -6.23 -8.07 15.46
N LYS A 119 -7.46 -8.59 15.47
CA LYS A 119 -8.57 -8.06 14.65
C LYS A 119 -8.89 -6.59 14.95
N SER A 120 -8.62 -6.13 16.18
CA SER A 120 -8.77 -4.72 16.57
C SER A 120 -7.82 -3.78 15.82
N CYS A 121 -6.73 -4.31 15.28
CA CYS A 121 -5.71 -3.56 14.54
C CYS A 121 -5.92 -3.64 13.02
N VAL A 122 -6.88 -4.44 12.53
CA VAL A 122 -7.17 -4.61 11.10
C VAL A 122 -8.59 -4.12 10.88
N LYS A 123 -8.74 -2.92 10.31
CA LYS A 123 -10.05 -2.36 9.91
C LYS A 123 -10.50 -2.94 8.57
#